data_AF-A0A7J3XCM4-F1
#
_entry.id   AF-A0A7J3XCM4-F1
#
_cell.length_a   1.000
_cell.length_b   1.000
_cell.length_c   1.000
_cell.angle_alpha   90.00
_cell.angle_beta   90.00
_cell.angle_gamma   90.00
#
_symmetry.space_group_name_H-M   'P 1'
#
loop_
_entity.id
_entity.type
_entity.pdbx_description
1 polymer ?
#
loop_
_entity_poly.entity_id
_entity_poly.type
_entity_poly.pdbx_seq_one_letter_code
_entity_poly.pdbx_strand_id
1 'polypeptide(L)'
;MGATVVFHGDCDGVIAAYLYIKRFLRDLYPSHINLVVTHPWRAHIDLQKAQPGGELIVLDIALNDRISTAIATLSTKHPKVVVVDHHATSEPFVGKIQSYSRVIYAKSTSTPRLLA
;
A
#
# COMPACT_ATOMS: atom_id res chain seq x y z
N MET A 1 -13.99 9.16 -10.51
CA MET A 1 -12.69 8.95 -9.84
C MET A 1 -12.82 7.73 -8.95
N GLY A 2 -11.84 6.82 -8.95
CA GLY A 2 -11.86 5.58 -8.16
C GLY A 2 -10.65 5.44 -7.24
N ALA A 3 -10.56 4.31 -6.54
CA ALA A 3 -9.41 3.93 -5.74
C ALA A 3 -8.73 2.69 -6.33
N THR A 4 -7.40 2.61 -6.25
CA THR A 4 -6.65 1.37 -6.45
C THR A 4 -6.06 0.93 -5.12
N VAL A 5 -6.29 -0.33 -4.74
CA VAL A 5 -5.68 -0.96 -3.57
C VAL A 5 -4.69 -2.02 -4.05
N VAL A 6 -3.41 -1.81 -3.75
CA VAL A 6 -2.32 -2.74 -4.03
C VAL A 6 -1.90 -3.38 -2.72
N PHE A 7 -1.90 -4.72 -2.65
CA PHE A 7 -1.68 -5.43 -1.39
C PHE A 7 -0.95 -6.75 -1.58
N HIS A 8 -0.27 -7.21 -0.53
CA HIS A 8 0.36 -8.53 -0.51
C HIS A 8 -0.70 -9.64 -0.56
N GLY A 9 -0.47 -10.67 -1.38
CA GLY A 9 -1.37 -11.81 -1.52
C GLY A 9 -1.29 -12.86 -0.42
N ASP A 10 -0.70 -12.55 0.74
CA ASP A 10 -0.73 -13.44 1.90
C ASP A 10 -1.95 -13.11 2.80
N CYS A 11 -2.09 -13.79 3.93
CA CYS A 11 -3.26 -13.58 4.79
C CYS A 11 -3.32 -12.17 5.39
N ASP A 12 -2.18 -11.59 5.78
CA ASP A 12 -2.12 -10.26 6.41
C ASP A 12 -2.54 -9.18 5.39
N GLY A 13 -1.92 -9.17 4.21
CA GLY A 13 -2.26 -8.24 3.14
C GLY A 13 -3.70 -8.37 2.64
N VAL A 14 -4.24 -9.58 2.50
CA VAL A 14 -5.64 -9.80 2.07
C VAL A 14 -6.64 -9.29 3.12
N ILE A 15 -6.41 -9.58 4.40
CA ILE A 15 -7.27 -9.12 5.50
C ILE A 15 -7.19 -7.59 5.62
N ALA A 16 -5.99 -7.03 5.56
CA ALA A 16 -5.76 -5.59 5.60
C ALA A 16 -6.51 -4.89 4.46
N ALA A 17 -6.43 -5.41 3.23
CA ALA A 17 -7.15 -4.86 2.08
C ALA A 17 -8.67 -4.89 2.29
N TYR A 18 -9.22 -6.04 2.71
CA TYR A 18 -10.66 -6.16 2.98
C TYR A 18 -11.14 -5.16 4.03
N LEU A 19 -10.43 -5.07 5.16
CA LEU A 19 -10.77 -4.15 6.25
C LEU A 19 -10.68 -2.69 5.80
N TYR A 20 -9.62 -2.32 5.07
CA TYR A 20 -9.45 -0.97 4.57
C TYR A 20 -10.60 -0.58 3.62
N ILE A 21 -10.93 -1.46 2.68
CA ILE A 21 -12.03 -1.24 1.74
C ILE A 21 -13.35 -1.06 2.47
N LYS A 22 -13.69 -2.01 3.34
CA LYS A 22 -14.94 -2.02 4.10
C LYS A 22 -15.10 -0.78 4.97
N ARG A 23 -14.02 -0.30 5.58
CA ARG A 23 -14.07 0.81 6.55
C ARG A 23 -13.95 2.20 5.93
N PHE A 24 -13.17 2.33 4.85
CA PHE A 24 -12.80 3.65 4.33
C PHE A 24 -13.22 3.91 2.89
N LEU A 25 -13.27 2.87 2.05
CA LEU A 25 -13.48 3.09 0.60
C LEU A 25 -14.90 2.82 0.15
N ARG A 26 -15.67 1.96 0.84
CA ARG A 26 -17.00 1.55 0.35
C ARG A 26 -17.99 2.72 0.24
N ASP A 27 -17.90 3.69 1.14
CA ASP A 27 -18.79 4.87 1.12
C ASP A 27 -18.32 5.93 0.12
N LEU A 28 -17.00 6.02 -0.11
CA LEU A 28 -16.39 7.00 -1.02
C LEU A 28 -16.37 6.55 -2.49
N TYR A 29 -16.19 5.25 -2.71
CA TYR A 29 -15.98 4.62 -4.03
C TYR A 29 -16.76 3.30 -4.17
N PRO A 30 -18.09 3.30 -4.02
CA PRO A 30 -18.89 2.06 -3.90
C PRO A 30 -18.77 1.08 -5.09
N SER A 31 -18.41 1.57 -6.28
CA SER A 31 -18.33 0.78 -7.52
C SER A 31 -17.02 0.95 -8.29
N HIS A 32 -16.03 1.64 -7.73
CA HIS A 32 -14.81 2.03 -8.45
C HIS A 32 -13.55 1.74 -7.62
N ILE A 33 -13.41 0.49 -7.17
CA ILE A 33 -12.22 0.00 -6.44
C ILE A 33 -11.53 -1.05 -7.30
N ASN A 34 -10.34 -0.71 -7.78
CA ASN A 34 -9.46 -1.63 -8.48
C ASN A 34 -8.55 -2.34 -7.47
N LEU A 35 -8.44 -3.66 -7.58
CA LEU A 35 -7.64 -4.48 -6.67
C LEU A 35 -6.43 -5.03 -7.41
N VAL A 36 -5.24 -4.85 -6.84
CA VAL A 36 -4.00 -5.37 -7.38
C VAL A 36 -3.31 -6.21 -6.31
N VAL A 37 -3.42 -7.52 -6.46
CA VAL A 37 -2.69 -8.48 -5.63
C VAL A 37 -1.25 -8.56 -6.11
N THR A 38 -0.30 -8.62 -5.19
CA THR A 38 1.12 -8.83 -5.53
C THR A 38 1.87 -9.72 -4.54
N HIS A 39 3.13 -10.02 -4.89
CA HIS A 39 4.09 -10.74 -4.07
C HIS A 39 5.45 -10.02 -4.08
N PRO A 40 6.32 -10.22 -3.07
CA PRO A 40 7.52 -9.41 -2.86
C PRO A 40 8.42 -9.26 -4.10
N TRP A 41 8.69 -10.35 -4.83
CA TRP A 41 9.60 -10.32 -5.98
C TRP A 41 9.07 -9.52 -7.19
N ARG A 42 7.76 -9.29 -7.27
CA ARG A 42 7.08 -8.65 -8.41
C ARG A 42 6.27 -7.40 -8.05
N ALA A 43 6.28 -6.99 -6.79
CA ALA A 43 5.54 -5.81 -6.31
C ALA A 43 5.81 -4.53 -7.11
N HIS A 44 7.05 -4.30 -7.52
CA HIS A 44 7.43 -3.16 -8.37
C HIS A 44 6.79 -3.19 -9.77
N ILE A 45 6.53 -4.37 -10.32
CA ILE A 45 5.86 -4.57 -11.62
C ILE A 45 4.35 -4.43 -11.45
N ASP A 46 3.79 -5.08 -10.43
CA ASP A 46 2.34 -5.07 -10.24
C ASP A 46 1.82 -3.71 -9.80
N LEU A 47 2.60 -2.91 -9.06
CA LEU A 47 2.28 -1.51 -8.76
C LEU A 47 1.95 -0.70 -10.03
N GLN A 48 2.61 -0.99 -11.15
CA GLN A 48 2.35 -0.29 -12.43
C GLN A 48 0.98 -0.62 -13.04
N LYS A 49 0.31 -1.67 -12.57
CA LYS A 49 -1.07 -2.00 -12.96
C LYS A 49 -2.10 -1.08 -12.29
N ALA A 50 -1.67 -0.23 -11.36
CA ALA A 50 -2.53 0.74 -10.73
C ALA A 50 -3.09 1.71 -11.78
N GLN A 51 -4.42 1.71 -11.91
CA GLN A 51 -5.12 2.57 -12.83
C GLN A 51 -5.07 4.01 -12.32
N PRO A 52 -4.67 5.01 -13.13
CA PRO A 52 -4.71 6.41 -12.75
C PRO A 52 -6.10 6.79 -12.20
N GLY A 53 -6.14 7.53 -11.10
CA GLY A 53 -7.41 7.73 -10.39
C GLY A 53 -7.28 8.58 -9.14
N GLY A 54 -8.29 8.50 -8.26
CA GLY A 54 -8.37 9.33 -7.05
C GLY A 54 -7.38 8.90 -5.98
N GLU A 55 -7.52 7.68 -5.44
CA GLU A 55 -6.66 7.22 -4.35
C GLU A 55 -5.84 5.99 -4.76
N LEU A 56 -4.55 5.97 -4.41
CA LEU A 56 -3.70 4.79 -4.42
C LEU A 56 -3.41 4.37 -2.99
N ILE A 57 -3.71 3.13 -2.65
CA ILE A 57 -3.49 2.54 -1.34
C ILE A 57 -2.55 1.36 -1.52
N VAL A 58 -1.42 1.37 -0.81
CA VAL A 58 -0.40 0.30 -0.82
C VAL A 58 -0.37 -0.31 0.57
N LEU A 59 -0.66 -1.60 0.69
CA LEU A 59 -0.83 -2.30 1.96
C LEU A 59 0.12 -3.50 2.06
N ASP A 60 0.81 -3.58 3.20
CA ASP A 60 1.61 -4.75 3.59
C ASP A 60 2.69 -5.16 2.58
N ILE A 61 3.31 -4.17 1.94
CA ILE A 61 4.36 -4.39 0.94
C ILE A 61 5.66 -3.81 1.50
N ALA A 62 6.62 -4.70 1.75
CA ALA A 62 7.97 -4.32 2.16
C ALA A 62 8.60 -3.35 1.15
N LEU A 63 9.07 -2.21 1.66
CA LEU A 63 9.63 -1.15 0.85
C LEU A 63 11.08 -1.47 0.46
N ASN A 64 11.43 -1.05 -0.75
CA ASN A 64 12.79 -1.02 -1.27
C ASN A 64 12.90 0.10 -2.32
N ASP A 65 14.05 0.26 -2.96
CA ASP A 65 14.24 1.32 -3.96
C ASP A 65 13.32 1.21 -5.18
N ARG A 66 13.05 -0.02 -5.65
CA ARG A 66 12.17 -0.24 -6.80
C ARG A 66 10.72 0.12 -6.45
N ILE A 67 10.27 -0.27 -5.26
CA ILE A 67 8.94 0.07 -4.74
C ILE A 67 8.82 1.58 -4.53
N SER A 68 9.81 2.21 -3.90
CA SER A 68 9.83 3.65 -3.65
C SER A 68 9.74 4.44 -4.97
N THR A 69 10.52 4.03 -5.98
CA THR A 69 10.50 4.65 -7.31
C THR A 69 9.16 4.47 -8.01
N ALA A 70 8.56 3.29 -7.89
CA ALA A 70 7.24 3.02 -8.44
C ALA A 70 6.17 3.90 -7.78
N ILE A 71 6.18 4.03 -6.45
CA ILE A 71 5.24 4.88 -5.70
C ILE A 71 5.44 6.35 -6.05
N ALA A 72 6.67 6.84 -6.13
CA ALA A 72 6.97 8.21 -6.56
C ALA A 72 6.47 8.51 -7.98
N THR A 73 6.55 7.53 -8.88
CA THR A 73 5.99 7.68 -10.23
C THR A 73 4.47 7.74 -10.19
N LEU A 74 3.84 6.87 -9.41
CA LEU A 74 2.38 6.80 -9.30
C LEU A 74 1.77 7.99 -8.56
N SER A 75 2.49 8.63 -7.63
CA SER A 75 2.01 9.83 -6.93
C SER A 75 1.80 11.01 -7.88
N THR A 76 2.40 11.00 -9.07
CA THR A 76 2.09 12.01 -10.12
C THR A 76 0.74 11.78 -10.79
N LYS A 77 0.20 10.55 -10.73
CA LYS A 77 -1.05 10.11 -11.37
C LYS A 77 -2.21 9.98 -10.38
N HIS A 78 -1.92 10.07 -9.09
CA HIS A 78 -2.86 9.89 -8.00
C HIS A 78 -2.74 11.06 -7.01
N PRO A 79 -3.78 11.90 -6.84
CA PRO A 79 -3.73 13.03 -5.92
C PRO A 79 -3.60 12.60 -4.45
N LYS A 80 -3.95 11.35 -4.12
CA LYS A 80 -3.78 10.80 -2.77
C LYS A 80 -3.14 9.43 -2.83
N VAL A 81 -1.97 9.32 -2.18
CA VAL A 81 -1.25 8.06 -2.00
C VAL A 81 -1.13 7.76 -0.52
N VAL A 82 -1.55 6.56 -0.13
CA VAL A 82 -1.44 6.04 1.24
C VAL A 82 -0.63 4.75 1.22
N VAL A 83 0.39 4.67 2.07
CA VAL A 83 1.20 3.47 2.26
C VAL A 83 1.03 3.01 3.71
N VAL A 84 0.65 1.75 3.91
CA VAL A 84 0.51 1.14 5.24
C VAL A 84 1.38 -0.10 5.28
N ASP A 85 2.35 -0.12 6.19
CA ASP A 85 3.30 -1.22 6.27
C ASP A 85 3.89 -1.38 7.69
N HIS A 86 4.39 -2.58 7.99
CA HIS A 86 5.03 -2.89 9.28
C HIS A 86 6.37 -3.64 9.15
N HIS A 87 6.80 -3.99 7.93
CA HIS A 87 8.05 -4.70 7.71
C HIS A 87 9.25 -3.89 8.22
N ALA A 88 10.13 -4.50 9.03
CA ALA A 88 11.34 -3.83 9.53
C ALA A 88 12.25 -3.35 8.40
N THR A 89 12.31 -4.10 7.29
CA THR A 89 13.07 -3.75 6.08
C THR A 89 12.63 -2.46 5.41
N SER A 90 11.42 -1.96 5.74
CA SER A 90 10.86 -0.74 5.16
C SER A 90 11.34 0.54 5.84
N GLU A 91 11.85 0.46 7.06
CA GLU A 91 12.28 1.62 7.87
C GLU A 91 13.17 2.62 7.10
N PRO A 92 14.21 2.18 6.36
CA PRO A 92 15.10 3.10 5.65
C PRO A 92 14.41 3.90 4.53
N PHE A 93 13.27 3.42 4.04
CA PHE A 93 12.55 3.99 2.90
C PHE A 93 11.39 4.90 3.32
N VAL A 94 10.97 4.87 4.59
CA VAL A 94 9.80 5.64 5.08
C VAL A 94 9.97 7.13 4.82
N GLY A 95 11.11 7.72 5.19
CA GLY A 95 11.36 9.15 5.00
C GLY A 95 11.34 9.58 3.53
N LYS A 96 11.88 8.73 2.64
CA LYS A 96 11.86 8.95 1.19
C LYS A 96 10.42 9.00 0.65
N ILE A 97 9.56 8.10 1.12
CA ILE A 97 8.20 7.93 0.62
C ILE A 97 7.21 8.93 1.22
N GLN A 98 7.47 9.42 2.44
CA GLN A 98 6.65 10.45 3.10
C GLN A 98 6.57 11.77 2.32
N SER A 99 7.54 12.07 1.47
CA SER A 99 7.55 13.32 0.69
C SER A 99 6.45 13.42 -0.38
N TYR A 100 5.85 12.29 -0.79
CA TYR A 100 4.81 12.24 -1.83
C TYR A 100 3.64 11.31 -1.47
N SER A 101 3.58 10.84 -0.23
CA SER A 101 2.49 9.98 0.24
C SER A 101 2.29 10.08 1.74
N ARG A 102 1.11 9.70 2.21
CA ARG A 102 0.88 9.48 3.64
C ARG A 102 1.34 8.07 4.01
N VAL A 103 2.38 7.98 4.85
CA VAL A 103 2.92 6.69 5.31
C VAL A 103 2.46 6.40 6.75
N ILE A 104 1.83 5.25 6.95
CA ILE A 104 1.50 4.67 8.25
C ILE A 104 2.43 3.48 8.44
N TYR A 105 3.49 3.68 9.23
CA TYR A 105 4.53 2.68 9.43
C TYR A 105 4.60 2.22 10.89
N ALA A 106 4.75 0.91 11.09
CA ALA A 106 5.04 0.28 12.39
C ALA A 106 4.10 0.71 13.54
N LYS A 107 2.82 0.99 13.23
CA LYS A 107 1.78 1.30 14.23
C LYS A 107 1.16 0.05 14.85
N SER A 108 1.36 -1.11 14.23
CA SER A 108 0.96 -2.43 14.72
C SER A 108 2.00 -3.45 14.25
N THR A 109 2.27 -4.45 15.08
CA THR A 109 3.21 -5.54 14.79
C THR A 109 2.44 -6.80 14.37
N SER A 110 2.84 -7.48 13.29
CA SER A 110 2.16 -8.73 12.88
C SER A 110 2.38 -9.92 13.83
N THR A 111 3.34 -9.80 14.74
CA THR A 111 3.39 -10.58 15.98
C THR A 111 3.65 -9.62 17.15
N PRO A 112 2.81 -9.56 18.20
CA PRO A 112 3.30 -9.02 19.46
C PRO A 112 4.54 -9.82 19.82
N ARG A 113 5.62 -9.17 20.27
CA ARG A 113 6.89 -9.83 20.63
C ARG A 113 6.59 -11.02 21.55
N LEU A 114 6.44 -12.20 20.98
CA LEU A 114 6.12 -13.44 21.71
C LEU A 114 7.36 -13.98 22.42
N LEU A 115 8.51 -13.34 22.19
CA LEU A 115 9.79 -13.55 22.85
C LEU A 115 10.38 -12.16 23.14
N ALA A 116 9.98 -11.56 24.27
CA ALA A 116 10.68 -10.46 24.90
C ALA A 116 11.26 -10.95 26.22
#